data_AF-A0A2N6IMR1-F1
#
_entry.id   AF-A0A2N6IMR1-F1
#
_cell.length_a   1.000
_cell.length_b   1.000
_cell.length_c   1.000
_cell.angle_alpha   90.00
_cell.angle_beta   90.00
_cell.angle_gamma   90.00
#
_symmetry.space_group_name_H-M   'P 1'
#
loop_
_entity.id
_entity.type
_entity.pdbx_description
1 polymer ?
#
loop_
_entity_poly.entity_id
_entity_poly.type
_entity_poly.pdbx_seq_one_letter_code
_entity_poly.pdbx_strand_id
1 'polypeptide(L)' 'MPNPPLPHDPQPQAPSKPGNDECCHSGCTFCVLEMYQEHLAAYEEALRAWQQRQQAAAARATQSIRTPRKRA' A
#
# COMPACT_ATOMS: atom_id res chain seq x y z
N MET A 1 -2.14 16.54 -20.53
CA MET A 1 -0.81 15.88 -20.66
C MET A 1 -0.96 14.47 -20.10
N PRO A 2 -0.84 13.41 -20.92
CA PRO A 2 -0.98 12.04 -20.42
C PRO A 2 0.22 11.64 -19.54
N ASN A 3 -0.02 11.41 -18.25
CA ASN A 3 0.99 10.87 -17.33
C ASN A 3 1.21 9.39 -17.69
N PRO A 4 2.42 8.96 -18.10
CA PRO A 4 2.70 7.55 -18.35
C PRO A 4 2.45 6.75 -17.06
N PRO A 5 1.88 5.53 -17.14
CA PRO A 5 1.67 4.70 -15.96
C PRO A 5 3.04 4.37 -15.36
N LEU A 6 3.36 5.01 -14.24
CA LEU A 6 4.59 4.75 -13.51
C LEU A 6 4.56 3.29 -13.06
N PRO A 7 5.59 2.49 -13.36
CA PRO A 7 5.71 1.09 -12.92
C PRO A 7 5.90 0.92 -11.40
N HIS A 8 5.69 1.99 -10.63
CA HIS A 8 5.70 1.99 -9.19
C HIS A 8 4.26 2.12 -8.71
N ASP A 9 3.56 0.99 -8.52
CA ASP A 9 2.42 0.94 -7.60
C ASP A 9 3.08 0.94 -6.20
N PRO A 10 3.20 2.09 -5.50
CA PRO A 10 3.85 2.10 -4.19
C PRO A 10 3.03 1.22 -3.25
N GLN A 11 3.72 0.48 -2.38
CA GLN A 11 3.04 -0.29 -1.36
C GLN A 11 2.19 0.68 -0.53
N PRO A 12 0.93 0.34 -0.21
CA PRO A 12 0.19 1.13 0.76
C PRO A 12 1.06 1.22 2.03
N GLN A 13 1.07 2.38 2.68
CA GLN A 13 1.82 2.57 3.91
C GLN A 13 0.92 2.20 5.09
N ALA A 14 1.41 1.32 5.97
CA ALA A 14 0.67 0.97 7.18
C ALA A 14 0.43 2.22 8.04
N PRO A 15 -0.77 2.40 8.62
CA PRO A 15 -1.00 3.50 9.54
C PRO A 15 -0.07 3.37 10.75
N SER A 16 0.57 4.47 11.14
CA SER A 16 1.41 4.51 12.35
C SER A 16 0.57 4.16 13.57
N LYS A 17 1.02 3.17 14.34
CA LYS A 17 0.34 2.79 15.58
C LYS A 17 0.33 4.00 16.52
N PRO A 18 -0.84 4.47 16.99
CA PRO A 18 -0.89 5.53 17.97
C PRO A 18 -0.10 5.08 19.22
N GLY A 19 0.75 5.98 19.73
CA GLY A 19 1.51 5.71 20.94
C GLY A 19 0.57 5.54 22.13
N ASN A 20 0.99 4.79 23.15
CA ASN A 20 0.22 4.66 24.40
C ASN A 20 -0.06 6.01 25.08
N ASP A 21 0.74 7.04 24.79
CA ASP A 21 0.57 8.41 25.29
C ASP A 21 -0.62 9.13 24.65
N GLU A 22 -0.97 8.79 23.40
CA GLU A 22 -2.15 9.29 22.69
C GLU A 22 -3.42 8.54 23.12
N CYS A 23 -3.26 7.32 23.64
CA CYS A 23 -4.35 6.55 24.19
C CYS A 23 -4.59 6.97 25.65
N CYS A 24 -5.52 7.90 25.81
CA CYS A 24 -5.99 8.44 27.07
C CYS A 24 -6.32 7.40 28.17
N HIS A 25 -6.51 6.10 27.84
CA HIS A 25 -6.73 4.92 28.73
C HIS A 25 -7.74 5.06 29.89
N SER A 26 -8.44 6.19 29.96
CA SER A 26 -9.26 6.63 31.08
C SER A 26 -10.68 6.99 30.62
N GLY A 27 -11.11 6.41 29.48
CA GLY A 27 -12.46 6.60 28.94
C GLY A 27 -12.65 7.90 28.14
N CYS A 28 -11.72 8.21 27.24
CA CYS A 28 -11.93 9.31 26.30
C CYS A 28 -13.11 9.02 25.36
N THR A 29 -13.95 10.03 25.08
CA THR A 29 -15.17 9.93 24.26
C THR A 29 -14.91 9.50 22.80
N PHE A 30 -13.69 9.66 22.29
CA PHE A 30 -13.26 9.16 20.99
C PHE A 30 -12.04 8.25 21.16
N CYS A 31 -12.21 6.97 20.84
CA CYS A 31 -11.14 5.98 20.94
C CYS A 31 -10.26 6.01 19.67
N VAL A 32 -9.04 6.54 19.80
CA VAL A 32 -8.05 6.54 18.71
C VAL A 32 -7.72 5.13 18.23
N LEU A 33 -7.86 4.11 19.10
CA LEU A 33 -7.65 2.71 18.76
C LEU A 33 -8.75 2.16 17.83
N GLU A 34 -10.01 2.60 17.97
CA GLU A 34 -11.08 2.19 17.03
C GLU A 34 -10.84 2.78 15.65
N MET A 35 -10.58 4.09 15.59
CA MET A 35 -10.22 4.76 14.33
C MET A 35 -9.00 4.09 13.68
N TYR A 36 -7.98 3.79 14.48
CA TYR A 36 -6.80 3.08 14.01
C TYR A 36 -7.13 1.69 13.46
N GLN A 37 -7.98 0.91 14.14
CA GLN A 37 -8.41 -0.41 13.68
C GLN A 37 -9.17 -0.33 12.34
N GLU A 38 -10.04 0.66 12.15
CA GLU A 38 -10.73 0.88 10.87
C GLU A 38 -9.74 1.21 9.74
N HIS A 39 -8.76 2.08 10.02
CA HIS A 39 -7.70 2.39 9.07
C HIS A 39 -6.81 1.18 8.77
N LEU A 40 -6.56 0.33 9.77
CA LEU A 40 -5.76 -0.88 9.64
C LEU A 40 -6.49 -1.90 8.78
N ALA A 41 -7.78 -2.11 9.01
CA ALA A 41 -8.62 -2.96 8.17
C ALA A 41 -8.58 -2.49 6.71
N ALA A 42 -8.89 -1.21 6.44
CA ALA A 42 -8.84 -0.65 5.09
C ALA A 42 -7.45 -0.78 4.43
N TYR A 43 -6.38 -0.64 5.23
CA TYR A 43 -5.01 -0.86 4.79
C TYR A 43 -4.76 -2.31 4.38
N GLU A 44 -5.21 -3.30 5.16
CA GLU A 44 -5.07 -4.72 4.83
C GLU A 44 -5.83 -5.07 3.53
N GLU A 45 -7.01 -4.50 3.33
CA GLU A 45 -7.79 -4.63 2.10
C GLU A 45 -7.08 -4.03 0.88
N ALA A 46 -6.44 -2.88 1.06
CA ALA A 46 -5.64 -2.25 0.02
C ALA A 46 -4.36 -3.06 -0.27
N LEU A 47 -3.71 -3.59 0.78
CA LEU A 47 -2.48 -4.38 0.67
C LEU A 47 -2.71 -5.70 -0.06
N ARG A 48 -3.82 -6.41 0.21
CA ARG A 48 -4.16 -7.63 -0.54
C ARG A 48 -4.35 -7.32 -2.03
N ALA A 49 -5.06 -6.25 -2.36
CA ALA A 49 -5.31 -5.87 -3.74
C ALA A 49 -4.02 -5.42 -4.45
N TRP A 50 -3.17 -4.69 -3.73
CA TRP A 50 -1.85 -4.29 -4.19
C TRP A 50 -0.95 -5.51 -4.44
N GLN A 51 -0.93 -6.51 -3.56
CA GLN A 51 -0.11 -7.70 -3.72
C GLN A 51 -0.51 -8.51 -4.96
N GLN A 52 -1.81 -8.61 -5.26
CA GLN A 52 -2.30 -9.22 -6.50
C GLN A 52 -1.81 -8.47 -7.75
N ARG A 53 -1.87 -7.13 -7.74
CA ARG A 53 -1.35 -6.30 -8.84
C ARG A 53 0.16 -6.39 -8.95
N GLN A 54 0.90 -6.48 -7.84
CA GLN A 54 2.34 -6.65 -7.87
C GLN A 54 2.74 -7.98 -8.50
N GLN A 55 2.08 -9.09 -8.19
CA GLN A 55 2.40 -10.36 -8.86
C GLN A 55 2.30 -10.25 -10.40
N ALA A 56 1.27 -9.56 -10.89
CA ALA A 56 1.12 -9.26 -12.31
C ALA A 56 2.16 -8.26 -12.83
N ALA A 57 2.49 -7.22 -12.06
CA ALA A 57 3.47 -6.19 -12.43
C ALA A 57 4.90 -6.76 -12.44
N ALA A 58 5.29 -7.55 -11.44
CA ALA A 58 6.55 -8.27 -11.37
C ALA A 58 6.73 -9.18 -12.60
N ALA A 59 5.69 -9.95 -12.97
CA ALA A 59 5.72 -10.77 -14.18
C ALA A 59 5.94 -9.94 -15.47
N ARG A 60 5.38 -8.72 -15.54
CA ARG A 60 5.59 -7.79 -16.67
C ARG A 60 6.96 -7.10 -16.62
N ALA A 61 7.47 -6.79 -15.43
CA ALA A 61 8.78 -6.16 -15.23
C ALA A 61 9.91 -7.09 -15.70
N THR A 62 9.85 -8.38 -15.36
CA THR A 62 10.85 -9.36 -15.80
C THR A 62 10.84 -9.56 -17.32
N GLN A 63 9.67 -9.43 -17.97
CA GLN A 63 9.56 -9.51 -19.44
C GLN A 63 10.17 -8.29 -20.13
N SER A 64 9.96 -7.09 -19.58
CA SER A 64 10.54 -5.86 -20.13
C SER A 64 12.07 -5.86 -20.07
N ILE A 65 12.65 -6.46 -19.02
CA ILE A 65 14.11 -6.61 -18.88
C ILE A 65 14.68 -7.61 -19.88
N ARG A 66 13.91 -8.65 -20.24
CA ARG A 66 14.36 -9.70 -21.18
C ARG A 66 14.12 -9.37 -22.65
N THR A 67 13.57 -8.21 -22.99
CA THR A 67 13.35 -7.87 -24.41
C THR A 67 14.71 -7.55 -25.05
N PRO A 68 15.24 -8.40 -25.96
CA PRO A 68 16.46 -8.05 -26.68
C PRO A 68 16.09 -6.88 -27.59
N ARG A 69 16.69 -5.73 -27.34
CA ARG A 69 16.61 -4.53 -28.19
C ARG A 69 17.27 -4.84 -29.54
N LYS A 70 16.63 -5.64 -30.40
CA LYS A 70 16.95 -5.71 -31.83
C LYS A 70 16.43 -4.41 -32.45
N ARG A 71 17.28 -3.37 -32.45
CA ARG A 71 17.14 -2.25 -33.38
C ARG A 71 17.96 -2.63 -34.61
N ALA A 72 17.24 -3.04 -35.66
CA ALA A 72 17.74 -3.07 -37.03
C ALA A 72 17.84 -1.65 -37.58
#